data_AF-A0A7W1JYB3-F1
#
_entry.id   AF-A0A7W1JYB3-F1
#
_cell.length_a   1.000
_cell.length_b   1.000
_cell.length_c   1.000
_cell.angle_alpha   90.00
_cell.angle_beta   90.00
_cell.angle_gamma   90.00
#
_symmetry.space_group_name_H-M   'P 1'
#
loop_
_entity.id
_entity.type
_entity.pdbx_description
1 polymer ?
#
loop_
_entity_poly.entity_id
_entity_poly.type
_entity_poly.pdbx_seq_one_letter_code
_entity_poly.pdbx_strand_id
1 'polypeptide(L)'
;MSDVLSLRRPGNTGKAVLTRRLFFVQGAAKSAEKPGARKVRPMLSKGPVSPALHGLLDYVFGVVLVLAPFVLGFDDDTATAVAVVAGIAELIVAATTAWSRGIIKLIPPAVHGVIDYVFTVALIVAPFIFGFSEDGRALTFFLVLGIGGLLLVAATRFVPDESKST
;
A
#
# COMPACT_ATOMS: atom_id res chain seq x y z
N MET A 1 -41.08 -0.15 -85.32
CA MET A 1 -41.30 0.09 -83.88
C MET A 1 -40.89 1.52 -83.61
N SER A 2 -41.92 2.39 -83.50
CA SER A 2 -42.06 3.55 -82.60
C SER A 2 -40.95 3.73 -81.55
N ASP A 3 -40.52 4.90 -81.08
CA ASP A 3 -41.07 6.27 -81.06
C ASP A 3 -39.88 7.23 -80.73
N VAL A 4 -39.73 8.35 -81.45
CA VAL A 4 -40.08 9.73 -81.08
C VAL A 4 -39.15 10.43 -80.05
N LEU A 5 -38.34 11.32 -80.63
CA LEU A 5 -37.85 12.64 -80.19
C LEU A 5 -38.52 13.29 -78.96
N SER A 6 -37.71 13.88 -78.08
CA SER A 6 -38.13 15.05 -77.29
C SER A 6 -36.93 15.92 -76.88
N LEU A 7 -36.82 17.07 -77.55
CA LEU A 7 -35.97 18.21 -77.22
C LEU A 7 -36.66 19.10 -76.18
N ARG A 8 -35.94 19.56 -75.15
CA ARG A 8 -36.24 20.84 -74.45
C ARG A 8 -35.03 21.40 -73.68
N ARG A 9 -34.41 22.47 -74.22
CA ARG A 9 -33.77 23.57 -73.43
C ARG A 9 -34.91 24.44 -72.82
N PRO A 10 -34.74 25.50 -71.98
CA PRO A 10 -33.54 26.24 -71.54
C PRO A 10 -33.54 26.72 -70.05
N GLY A 11 -32.44 27.36 -69.64
CA GLY A 11 -32.43 28.73 -69.07
C GLY A 11 -32.79 29.02 -67.60
N ASN A 12 -31.92 29.85 -66.99
CA ASN A 12 -32.19 30.84 -65.92
C ASN A 12 -32.41 30.25 -64.50
N THR A 13 -32.02 30.84 -63.36
CA THR A 13 -31.67 32.22 -62.97
C THR A 13 -31.03 32.13 -61.58
N GLY A 14 -30.05 32.99 -61.26
CA GLY A 14 -29.32 32.90 -59.99
C GLY A 14 -30.08 33.36 -58.76
N LYS A 15 -29.58 32.92 -57.58
CA LYS A 15 -29.62 33.58 -56.27
C LYS A 15 -28.41 33.02 -55.49
N ALA A 16 -27.35 33.82 -55.35
CA ALA A 16 -27.11 34.69 -54.20
C ALA A 16 -26.72 33.92 -52.92
N VAL A 17 -25.47 34.15 -52.51
CA VAL A 17 -25.05 34.46 -51.14
C VAL A 17 -25.36 33.40 -50.07
N LEU A 18 -24.31 32.79 -49.48
CA LEU A 18 -23.93 33.06 -48.09
C LEU A 18 -22.66 32.29 -47.71
N THR A 19 -21.53 33.00 -47.70
CA THR A 19 -20.28 32.61 -47.04
C THR A 19 -20.53 32.32 -45.57
N ARG A 20 -20.52 31.04 -45.18
CA ARG A 20 -20.49 30.64 -43.77
C ARG A 20 -19.03 30.47 -43.34
N ARG A 21 -18.40 31.58 -42.96
CA ARG A 21 -17.19 31.55 -42.13
C ARG A 21 -17.57 30.89 -40.80
N LEU A 22 -17.09 29.65 -40.59
CA LEU A 22 -17.13 29.01 -39.28
C LEU A 22 -16.19 29.79 -38.35
N PHE A 23 -16.76 30.71 -37.57
CA PHE A 23 -16.12 31.23 -36.38
C PHE A 23 -15.95 30.06 -35.41
N PHE A 24 -14.70 29.63 -35.25
CA PHE A 24 -14.25 28.75 -34.18
C PHE A 24 -14.46 29.51 -32.86
N VAL A 25 -15.61 29.29 -32.20
CA VAL A 25 -15.84 29.75 -30.84
C VAL A 25 -14.94 28.92 -29.95
N GLN A 26 -13.81 29.53 -29.56
CA GLN A 26 -12.93 29.05 -28.50
C GLN A 26 -13.68 29.19 -27.18
N GLY A 27 -14.56 28.23 -26.91
CA GLY A 27 -15.21 28.05 -25.63
C GLY A 27 -14.15 27.68 -24.60
N ALA A 28 -13.77 28.65 -23.78
CA ALA A 28 -13.00 28.43 -22.58
C ALA A 28 -13.78 27.46 -21.67
N ALA A 29 -13.46 26.18 -21.78
CA ALA A 29 -13.78 25.19 -20.76
C ALA A 29 -12.97 25.58 -19.51
N LYS A 30 -13.60 26.40 -18.67
CA LYS A 30 -13.10 26.78 -17.35
C LYS A 30 -12.80 25.49 -16.61
N SER A 31 -11.50 25.22 -16.48
CA SER A 31 -10.95 24.06 -15.76
C SER A 31 -11.64 23.99 -14.40
N ALA A 32 -12.48 22.97 -14.22
CA ALA A 32 -13.01 22.62 -12.93
C ALA A 32 -11.85 22.03 -12.13
N GLU A 33 -11.13 22.90 -11.42
CA GLU A 33 -10.15 22.48 -10.43
C GLU A 33 -10.89 21.63 -9.39
N LYS A 34 -10.61 20.31 -9.37
CA LYS A 34 -11.21 19.41 -8.38
C LYS A 34 -10.80 19.91 -6.99
N PRO A 35 -11.75 20.11 -6.04
CA PRO A 35 -11.41 20.54 -4.70
C PRO A 35 -10.38 19.60 -4.08
N GLY A 36 -9.32 20.16 -3.51
CA GLY A 36 -8.12 19.47 -3.08
C GLY A 36 -8.40 18.20 -2.30
N ALA A 37 -8.22 17.05 -2.96
CA ALA A 37 -7.98 15.80 -2.27
C ALA A 37 -6.71 16.01 -1.44
N ARG A 38 -6.89 16.18 -0.12
CA ARG A 38 -5.78 16.24 0.83
C ARG A 38 -4.95 14.98 0.58
N LYS A 39 -3.76 15.13 -0.02
CA LYS A 39 -2.77 14.04 -0.09
C LYS A 39 -2.54 13.62 1.36
N VAL A 40 -3.16 12.52 1.76
CA VAL A 40 -2.93 11.92 3.07
C VAL A 40 -1.45 11.58 3.06
N ARG A 41 -0.65 12.34 3.81
CA ARG A 41 0.77 12.06 3.90
C ARG A 41 0.86 10.73 4.65
N PRO A 42 1.48 9.68 4.08
CA PRO A 42 1.71 8.45 4.81
C PRO A 42 2.40 8.81 6.13
N MET A 43 1.93 8.20 7.22
CA MET A 43 2.66 8.27 8.49
C MET A 43 4.07 7.73 8.23
N LEU A 44 5.09 8.41 8.78
CA LEU A 44 6.50 8.10 8.55
C LEU A 44 6.89 8.12 7.06
N SER A 45 6.73 9.28 6.41
CA SER A 45 7.10 9.49 4.99
C SER A 45 8.61 9.68 4.75
N LYS A 46 9.44 9.59 5.79
CA LYS A 46 10.89 9.78 5.75
C LYS A 46 11.55 8.78 6.70
N GLY A 47 12.67 8.21 6.28
CA GLY A 47 13.41 7.24 7.08
C GLY A 47 14.49 6.56 6.24
N PRO A 48 15.62 6.14 6.86
CA PRO A 48 16.70 5.46 6.15
C PRO A 48 16.28 4.09 5.61
N VAL A 49 15.32 3.41 6.25
CA VAL A 49 14.88 2.06 5.86
C VAL A 49 13.84 2.15 4.74
N SER A 50 14.07 1.41 3.65
CA SER A 50 13.15 1.29 2.51
C SER A 50 12.01 0.32 2.79
N PRO A 51 10.82 0.49 2.20
CA PRO A 51 9.72 -0.47 2.32
C PRO A 51 10.11 -1.89 1.90
N ALA A 52 10.93 -2.04 0.84
CA ALA A 52 11.38 -3.35 0.39
C ALA A 52 12.30 -4.08 1.40
N LEU A 53 13.08 -3.33 2.18
CA LEU A 53 13.93 -3.88 3.24
C LEU A 53 13.08 -4.20 4.47
N HIS A 54 12.21 -3.28 4.89
CA HIS A 54 11.26 -3.53 5.98
C HIS A 54 10.44 -4.80 5.72
N GLY A 55 9.80 -4.88 4.55
CA GLY A 55 8.99 -6.04 4.16
C GLY A 55 9.76 -7.35 4.04
N LEU A 56 11.10 -7.33 3.93
CA LEU A 56 11.92 -8.53 4.05
C LEU A 56 12.18 -8.88 5.52
N LEU A 57 12.47 -7.86 6.33
CA LEU A 57 12.73 -8.00 7.74
C LEU A 57 11.50 -8.51 8.49
N ASP A 58 10.28 -8.17 8.08
CA ASP A 58 9.04 -8.69 8.68
C ASP A 58 8.97 -10.23 8.61
N TYR A 59 9.33 -10.80 7.46
CA TYR A 59 9.41 -12.26 7.32
C TYR A 59 10.48 -12.87 8.23
N VAL A 60 11.65 -12.24 8.32
CA VAL A 60 12.71 -12.69 9.22
C VAL A 60 12.25 -12.60 10.67
N PHE A 61 11.60 -11.50 11.03
CA PHE A 61 11.09 -11.21 12.36
C PHE A 61 10.06 -12.26 12.79
N GLY A 62 9.08 -12.55 11.91
CA GLY A 62 8.08 -13.58 12.14
C GLY A 62 8.68 -14.99 12.28
N VAL A 63 9.64 -15.37 11.43
CA VAL A 63 10.34 -16.66 11.56
C VAL A 63 11.13 -16.75 12.87
N VAL A 64 11.83 -15.67 13.25
CA VAL A 64 12.57 -15.61 14.53
C VAL A 64 11.61 -15.76 15.71
N LEU A 65 10.47 -15.06 15.72
CA LEU A 65 9.43 -15.21 16.75
C LEU A 65 8.94 -16.65 16.90
N VAL A 66 8.73 -17.36 15.78
CA VAL A 66 8.27 -18.76 15.81
C VAL A 66 9.35 -19.71 16.32
N LEU A 67 10.61 -19.55 15.88
CA LEU A 67 11.66 -20.55 16.15
C LEU A 67 12.46 -20.28 17.44
N ALA A 68 12.63 -19.01 17.82
CA ALA A 68 13.44 -18.63 18.97
C ALA A 68 13.04 -19.29 20.30
N PRO A 69 11.75 -19.45 20.69
CA PRO A 69 11.43 -20.09 21.98
C PRO A 69 12.01 -21.51 22.09
N PHE A 70 12.04 -22.27 20.98
CA PHE A 70 12.58 -23.63 20.93
C PHE A 70 14.10 -23.66 20.90
N VAL A 71 14.73 -22.70 20.21
CA VAL A 71 16.20 -22.59 20.10
C VAL A 71 16.82 -22.06 21.39
N LEU A 72 16.18 -21.07 22.01
CA LEU A 72 16.63 -20.45 23.26
C LEU A 72 16.21 -21.27 24.48
N GLY A 73 15.20 -22.14 24.34
CA GLY A 73 14.65 -22.94 25.43
C GLY A 73 13.98 -22.04 26.47
N PHE A 74 12.83 -21.47 26.12
CA PHE A 74 11.99 -20.78 27.10
C PHE A 74 11.48 -21.81 28.13
N ASP A 75 11.45 -21.39 29.39
CA ASP A 75 10.99 -22.23 30.50
C ASP A 75 9.48 -22.09 30.71
N ASP A 76 8.87 -21.01 30.18
CA ASP A 76 7.44 -20.73 30.27
C ASP A 76 6.68 -21.10 28.97
N ASP A 77 5.67 -21.98 29.09
CA ASP A 77 4.83 -22.42 27.98
C ASP A 77 3.97 -21.29 27.39
N THR A 78 3.54 -20.33 28.23
CA THR A 78 2.76 -19.16 27.78
C THR A 78 3.65 -18.25 26.94
N ALA A 79 4.90 -18.02 27.35
CA ALA A 79 5.86 -17.25 26.58
C ALA A 79 6.10 -17.88 25.19
N THR A 80 6.25 -19.21 25.14
CA THR A 80 6.40 -19.96 23.89
C THR A 80 5.16 -19.79 23.01
N ALA A 81 3.96 -19.98 23.55
CA ALA A 81 2.71 -19.84 22.81
C ALA A 81 2.52 -18.41 22.27
N VAL A 82 2.76 -17.39 23.09
CA VAL A 82 2.65 -15.98 22.69
C VAL A 82 3.65 -15.66 21.58
N ALA A 83 4.90 -16.11 21.68
CA ALA A 83 5.92 -15.87 20.67
C ALA A 83 5.55 -16.52 19.33
N VAL A 84 5.10 -17.78 19.34
CA VAL A 84 4.70 -18.50 18.13
C VAL A 84 3.47 -17.86 17.47
N VAL A 85 2.43 -17.53 18.24
CA VAL A 85 1.23 -16.89 17.71
C VAL A 85 1.55 -15.51 17.14
N ALA A 86 2.36 -14.71 17.85
CA ALA A 86 2.81 -13.42 17.37
C ALA A 86 3.61 -13.56 16.06
N GLY A 87 4.53 -14.52 15.99
CA GLY A 87 5.32 -14.78 14.79
C GLY A 87 4.48 -15.19 13.59
N ILE A 88 3.48 -16.06 13.80
CA ILE A 88 2.53 -16.44 12.74
C ILE A 88 1.70 -15.22 12.29
N ALA A 89 1.22 -14.40 13.23
CA ALA A 89 0.46 -13.20 12.93
C ALA A 89 1.28 -12.21 12.08
N GLU A 90 2.54 -11.98 12.46
CA GLU A 90 3.50 -11.14 11.72
C GLU A 90 3.69 -11.66 10.28
N LEU A 91 3.93 -12.96 10.11
CA LEU A 91 4.08 -13.58 8.79
C LEU A 91 2.83 -13.41 7.92
N ILE A 92 1.64 -13.51 8.51
CA ILE A 92 0.38 -13.27 7.80
C ILE A 92 0.27 -11.80 7.39
N VAL A 93 0.59 -10.87 8.27
CA VAL A 93 0.57 -9.43 7.97
C VAL A 93 1.56 -9.11 6.85
N ALA A 94 2.82 -9.55 6.96
CA ALA A 94 3.84 -9.40 5.93
C ALA A 94 3.37 -9.96 4.57
N ALA A 95 2.84 -11.18 4.57
CA ALA A 95 2.35 -11.85 3.37
C ALA A 95 1.12 -11.21 2.75
N THR A 96 0.29 -10.53 3.54
CA THR A 96 -0.96 -9.90 3.06
C THR A 96 -0.82 -8.41 2.78
N THR A 97 0.40 -7.86 2.87
CA THR A 97 0.66 -6.44 2.71
C THR A 97 0.94 -6.04 1.26
N ALA A 98 0.38 -4.91 0.83
CA ALA A 98 0.39 -4.43 -0.55
C ALA A 98 1.72 -3.75 -0.97
N TRP A 99 2.88 -4.35 -0.66
CA TRP A 99 4.22 -3.86 -1.05
C TRP A 99 4.87 -4.83 -2.03
N SER A 100 6.07 -4.55 -2.54
CA SER A 100 6.76 -5.44 -3.48
C SER A 100 6.97 -6.88 -2.97
N ARG A 101 7.05 -7.09 -1.64
CA ARG A 101 7.33 -8.40 -1.02
C ARG A 101 6.12 -9.19 -0.53
N GLY A 102 4.94 -8.58 -0.42
CA GLY A 102 3.74 -9.32 -0.02
C GLY A 102 3.33 -10.34 -1.09
N ILE A 103 2.64 -11.38 -0.67
CA ILE A 103 2.11 -12.43 -1.56
C ILE A 103 0.70 -12.04 -2.03
N ILE A 104 -0.14 -11.62 -1.08
CA ILE A 104 -1.50 -11.13 -1.30
C ILE A 104 -1.51 -9.63 -0.98
N LYS A 105 -2.11 -8.78 -1.82
CA LYS A 105 -2.04 -7.32 -1.68
C LYS A 105 -3.31 -6.76 -1.02
N LEU A 106 -3.53 -7.10 0.25
CA LEU A 106 -4.75 -6.73 0.99
C LEU A 106 -4.55 -5.51 1.89
N ILE A 107 -3.47 -5.50 2.69
CA ILE A 107 -3.20 -4.48 3.71
C ILE A 107 -2.43 -3.31 3.08
N PRO A 108 -2.95 -2.07 3.09
CA PRO A 108 -2.21 -0.91 2.60
C PRO A 108 -0.98 -0.60 3.47
N PRO A 109 0.14 -0.12 2.91
CA PRO A 109 1.35 0.22 3.65
C PRO A 109 1.19 1.09 4.89
N ALA A 110 0.34 2.11 4.83
CA ALA A 110 0.11 2.96 5.99
C ALA A 110 -0.59 2.21 7.13
N VAL A 111 -1.44 1.22 6.81
CA VAL A 111 -2.13 0.39 7.81
C VAL A 111 -1.16 -0.62 8.40
N HIS A 112 -0.33 -1.26 7.57
CA HIS A 112 0.73 -2.15 8.03
C HIS A 112 1.65 -1.45 9.04
N GLY A 113 2.17 -0.26 8.73
CA GLY A 113 3.05 0.46 9.68
C GLY A 113 2.37 0.81 11.02
N VAL A 114 1.04 0.97 11.05
CA VAL A 114 0.29 1.12 12.32
C VAL A 114 0.18 -0.21 13.05
N ILE A 115 -0.06 -1.30 12.33
CA ILE A 115 -0.05 -2.67 12.89
C ILE A 115 1.31 -2.94 13.54
N ASP A 116 2.43 -2.68 12.86
CA ASP A 116 3.76 -2.97 13.40
C ASP A 116 4.06 -2.13 14.64
N TYR A 117 3.67 -0.85 14.65
CA TYR A 117 3.83 0.00 15.83
C TYR A 117 3.09 -0.59 17.03
N VAL A 118 1.83 -0.99 16.86
CA VAL A 118 1.04 -1.59 17.93
C VAL A 118 1.61 -2.95 18.32
N PHE A 119 1.99 -3.77 17.35
CA PHE A 119 2.53 -5.11 17.54
C PHE A 119 3.84 -5.09 18.32
N THR A 120 4.77 -4.22 17.94
CA THR A 120 6.08 -4.08 18.62
C THR A 120 5.94 -3.54 20.03
N VAL A 121 5.03 -2.58 20.28
CA VAL A 121 4.68 -2.14 21.64
C VAL A 121 4.05 -3.30 22.42
N ALA A 122 3.16 -4.08 21.82
CA ALA A 122 2.55 -5.25 22.45
C ALA A 122 3.59 -6.29 22.87
N LEU A 123 4.61 -6.55 22.04
CA LEU A 123 5.72 -7.43 22.41
C LEU A 123 6.49 -6.92 23.63
N ILE A 124 6.74 -5.61 23.73
CA ILE A 124 7.44 -5.02 24.89
C ILE A 124 6.66 -5.25 26.19
N VAL A 125 5.33 -5.13 26.14
CA VAL A 125 4.49 -5.25 27.34
C VAL A 125 4.03 -6.67 27.64
N ALA A 126 4.11 -7.59 26.67
CA ALA A 126 3.61 -8.96 26.78
C ALA A 126 4.14 -9.73 28.01
N PRO A 127 5.44 -9.69 28.36
CA PRO A 127 5.94 -10.42 29.52
C PRO A 127 5.23 -10.07 30.83
N PHE A 128 4.84 -8.80 30.98
CA PHE A 128 4.19 -8.30 32.19
C PHE A 128 2.69 -8.59 32.21
N ILE A 129 2.02 -8.53 31.05
CA ILE A 129 0.58 -8.78 30.93
C ILE A 129 0.27 -10.26 31.06
N PHE A 130 1.08 -11.13 30.44
CA PHE A 130 0.87 -12.58 30.43
C PHE A 130 1.62 -13.31 31.56
N GLY A 131 2.40 -12.59 32.38
CA GLY A 131 2.97 -13.12 33.61
C GLY A 131 4.23 -13.96 33.46
N PHE A 132 4.93 -13.88 32.33
CA PHE A 132 6.17 -14.63 32.07
C PHE A 132 7.45 -13.78 32.22
N SER A 133 7.38 -12.65 32.96
CA SER A 133 8.54 -11.77 33.18
C SER A 133 9.68 -12.41 33.99
N GLU A 134 9.40 -13.47 34.76
CA GLU A 134 10.41 -14.20 35.53
C GLU A 134 11.23 -15.18 34.67
N ASP A 135 10.74 -15.55 33.48
CA ASP A 135 11.55 -16.24 32.47
C ASP A 135 12.50 -15.22 31.83
N GLY A 136 13.74 -15.18 32.30
CA GLY A 136 14.74 -14.21 31.85
C GLY A 136 15.07 -14.30 30.36
N ARG A 137 14.94 -15.48 29.74
CA ARG A 137 15.18 -15.67 28.29
C ARG A 137 14.01 -15.09 27.50
N ALA A 138 12.78 -15.44 27.88
CA ALA A 138 11.58 -14.90 27.28
C ALA A 138 11.52 -13.38 27.43
N LEU A 139 11.68 -12.85 28.65
CA LEU A 139 11.68 -11.41 28.92
C LEU A 139 12.66 -10.68 28.01
N THR A 140 13.93 -11.12 28.00
CA THR A 140 14.97 -10.49 27.18
C THR A 140 14.63 -10.55 25.70
N PHE A 141 14.15 -11.69 25.22
CA PHE A 141 13.77 -11.88 23.83
C PHE A 141 12.65 -10.91 23.40
N PHE A 142 11.54 -10.87 24.15
CA PHE A 142 10.41 -9.99 23.84
C PHE A 142 10.78 -8.51 23.89
N LEU A 143 11.61 -8.09 24.86
CA LEU A 143 12.09 -6.72 24.93
C LEU A 143 13.01 -6.36 23.76
N VAL A 144 13.97 -7.23 23.41
CA VAL A 144 14.90 -6.97 22.29
C VAL A 144 14.15 -6.89 20.96
N LEU A 145 13.26 -7.84 20.69
CA LEU A 145 12.48 -7.89 19.45
C LEU A 145 11.48 -6.73 19.42
N GLY A 146 10.76 -6.47 20.51
CA GLY A 146 9.81 -5.36 20.59
C GLY A 146 10.47 -3.99 20.41
N ILE A 147 11.57 -3.71 21.11
CA ILE A 147 12.30 -2.44 20.98
C ILE A 147 12.94 -2.33 19.59
N GLY A 148 13.62 -3.39 19.13
CA GLY A 148 14.26 -3.42 17.82
C GLY A 148 13.27 -3.23 16.68
N GLY A 149 12.11 -3.89 16.76
CA GLY A 149 10.99 -3.71 15.83
C GLY A 149 10.45 -2.29 15.87
N LEU A 150 10.19 -1.72 17.05
CA LEU A 150 9.68 -0.35 17.18
C LEU A 150 10.64 0.68 16.56
N LEU A 151 11.95 0.49 16.75
CA LEU A 151 12.99 1.30 16.10
C LEU A 151 12.98 1.12 14.57
N LEU A 152 12.78 -0.11 14.08
CA LEU A 152 12.66 -0.39 12.65
C LEU A 152 11.44 0.32 12.05
N VAL A 153 10.27 0.26 12.70
CA VAL A 153 9.07 1.01 12.29
C VAL A 153 9.39 2.50 12.20
N ALA A 154 9.94 3.08 13.27
CA ALA A 154 10.28 4.50 13.30
C ALA A 154 11.30 4.93 12.23
N ALA A 155 12.22 4.04 11.86
CA ALA A 155 13.24 4.29 10.84
C ALA A 155 12.75 4.05 9.40
N THR A 156 11.53 3.54 9.20
CA THR A 156 11.02 3.14 7.90
C THR A 156 10.23 4.25 7.23
N ARG A 157 10.49 4.46 5.93
CA ARG A 157 9.62 5.27 5.08
C ARG A 157 8.53 4.40 4.46
N PHE A 158 7.26 4.59 4.83
CA PHE A 158 6.14 3.79 4.30
C PHE A 158 5.56 4.40 3.02
N VAL A 159 6.43 4.72 2.06
CA VAL A 159 6.03 5.20 0.71
C VAL A 159 6.22 4.05 -0.26
N PRO A 160 5.17 3.58 -0.97
CA PRO A 160 5.31 2.50 -1.95
C PRO A 160 6.40 2.80 -2.99
N ASP A 161 7.24 1.82 -3.30
CA ASP A 161 8.20 1.94 -4.40
C ASP A 161 7.42 1.96 -5.73
N GLU A 162 7.27 3.13 -6.37
CA GLU A 162 6.53 3.31 -7.64
C GLU A 162 7.18 2.61 -8.86
N SER A 163 8.19 1.76 -8.67
CA SER A 163 9.12 1.41 -9.75
C SER A 163 8.83 0.15 -10.56
N LYS A 164 7.79 -0.66 -10.27
CA LYS A 164 7.55 -1.93 -11.01
C LYS A 164 6.09 -2.33 -11.20
N SER A 165 5.25 -1.44 -11.72
CA SER A 165 4.01 -1.83 -12.40
C SER A 165 4.19 -1.68 -13.91
N THR A 166 4.89 -2.63 -14.52
CA THR A 166 4.95 -2.87 -15.97
C THR A 166 4.66 -4.33 -16.23
#